data_AF-A0A9E4F4X3-F1
#
_entry.id   AF-A0A9E4F4X3-F1
#
_cell.length_a   1.000
_cell.length_b   1.000
_cell.length_c   1.000
_cell.angle_alpha   90.00
_cell.angle_beta   90.00
_cell.angle_gamma   90.00
#
_symmetry.space_group_name_H-M   'P 1'
#
loop_
_entity.id
_entity.type
_entity.pdbx_description
1 polymer ?
#
loop_
_entity_poly.entity_id
_entity_poly.type
_entity_poly.pdbx_seq_one_letter_code
_entity_poly.pdbx_strand_id
1 'polypeptide(L)'
;MTDVCGEGDLSRREPDTQALETRTAGPAQVEVASEDRRVIGIVVAHGRLAHGLVSAVKRIAGGGAEILRPLSNEGLSPEELCDRIEEMAAGHPTLVFSDLGTGSCGFAAHACCRDNRARVAVGGVNLPMLLTFVYAERDRPGEIARKMVECGRDAISFGAGD
;
A
#
# COMPACT_ATOMS: atom_id res chain seq x y z
N MET A 1 -16.35 75.27 -31.80
CA MET A 1 -16.28 74.93 -33.23
C MET A 1 -15.53 73.62 -33.32
N THR A 2 -16.15 72.45 -33.27
CA THR A 2 -17.49 72.02 -33.69
C THR A 2 -18.20 71.19 -32.61
N ASP A 3 -19.52 71.35 -32.65
CA ASP A 3 -20.58 70.69 -31.89
C ASP A 3 -20.93 69.33 -32.54
N VAL A 4 -21.61 68.43 -31.81
CA VAL A 4 -22.85 67.73 -32.21
C VAL A 4 -23.24 66.67 -31.16
N CYS A 5 -24.44 66.94 -30.63
CA CYS A 5 -25.40 66.22 -29.81
C CYS A 5 -25.67 64.74 -30.07
N GLY A 6 -26.23 64.09 -29.04
CA GLY A 6 -27.03 62.85 -29.13
C GLY A 6 -27.67 62.44 -27.79
N GLU A 7 -28.88 62.94 -27.54
CA GLU A 7 -29.90 62.46 -26.59
C GLU A 7 -30.20 60.96 -26.85
N GLY A 8 -30.68 60.06 -26.00
CA GLY A 8 -31.27 60.01 -24.66
C GLY A 8 -32.13 58.72 -24.65
N ASP A 9 -32.21 57.99 -23.53
CA ASP A 9 -33.45 57.24 -23.19
C ASP A 9 -33.47 56.86 -21.70
N LEU A 10 -34.63 57.12 -21.10
CA LEU A 10 -35.04 56.88 -19.74
C LEU A 10 -35.85 55.58 -19.71
N SER A 11 -35.37 54.53 -19.03
CA SER A 11 -36.29 53.55 -18.47
C SER A 11 -35.84 53.07 -17.09
N ARG A 12 -36.78 53.20 -16.16
CA ARG A 12 -36.75 52.98 -14.71
C ARG A 12 -36.54 51.51 -14.31
N ARG A 13 -36.28 51.30 -13.00
CA ARG A 13 -36.48 50.09 -12.13
C ARG A 13 -35.22 49.25 -11.93
N GLU A 14 -34.76 48.81 -10.75
CA GLU A 14 -35.12 48.82 -9.32
C GLU A 14 -33.81 48.71 -8.49
N PRO A 15 -33.78 49.01 -7.18
CA PRO A 15 -32.58 48.80 -6.37
C PRO A 15 -32.39 47.32 -6.02
N ASP A 16 -31.38 46.68 -6.61
CA ASP A 16 -31.09 45.28 -6.32
C ASP A 16 -30.36 45.15 -4.97
N THR A 17 -31.07 44.54 -4.04
CA THR A 17 -30.63 44.23 -2.69
C THR A 17 -30.06 42.83 -2.73
N GLN A 18 -28.73 42.68 -2.78
CA GLN A 18 -28.05 41.42 -2.45
C GLN A 18 -26.58 41.75 -2.18
N ALA A 19 -26.19 41.79 -0.90
CA ALA A 19 -25.86 40.64 -0.06
C ALA A 19 -24.34 40.45 -0.03
N LEU A 20 -23.79 41.02 1.03
CA LEU A 20 -22.51 40.71 1.63
C LEU A 20 -22.39 39.17 1.79
N GLU A 21 -21.74 38.50 0.85
CA GLU A 21 -21.38 37.09 1.01
C GLU A 21 -20.28 36.99 2.07
N THR A 22 -20.73 36.70 3.27
CA THR A 22 -19.93 36.22 4.39
C THR A 22 -19.12 35.01 3.96
N ARG A 23 -17.80 35.11 4.16
CA ARG A 23 -16.85 34.00 4.07
C ARG A 23 -17.28 32.90 5.05
N THR A 24 -17.91 31.85 4.56
CA THR A 24 -17.98 30.58 5.29
C THR A 24 -16.68 29.84 5.05
N ALA A 25 -15.91 29.68 6.12
CA ALA A 25 -14.77 28.78 6.18
C ALA A 25 -15.24 27.37 5.78
N GLY A 26 -14.76 26.87 4.63
CA GLY A 26 -14.89 25.47 4.28
C GLY A 26 -14.14 24.61 5.31
N PRO A 27 -14.55 23.35 5.51
CA PRO A 27 -13.91 22.48 6.48
C PRO A 27 -12.43 22.39 6.14
N ALA A 28 -11.60 22.57 7.17
CA ALA A 28 -10.15 22.43 7.09
C ALA A 28 -9.84 21.13 6.35
N GLN A 29 -9.25 21.26 5.16
CA GLN A 29 -8.60 20.15 4.52
C GLN A 29 -7.51 19.70 5.49
N VAL A 30 -7.74 18.58 6.16
CA VAL A 30 -6.69 17.91 6.90
C VAL A 30 -5.74 17.37 5.84
N GLU A 31 -4.78 18.19 5.44
CA GLU A 31 -3.57 17.72 4.78
C GLU A 31 -2.88 16.78 5.76
N VAL A 32 -3.11 15.49 5.59
CA VAL A 32 -2.31 14.46 6.24
C VAL A 32 -0.94 14.53 5.59
N ALA A 33 0.05 15.01 6.33
CA ALA A 33 1.44 15.10 5.91
C ALA A 33 1.88 13.79 5.24
N SER A 34 2.32 13.89 3.98
CA SER A 34 2.70 12.79 3.11
C SER A 34 4.13 12.31 3.36
N GLU A 35 4.48 12.05 4.61
CA GLU A 35 5.78 11.48 4.98
C GLU A 35 5.56 10.02 5.42
N ASP A 36 6.25 9.10 4.73
CA ASP A 36 6.34 7.66 5.00
C ASP A 36 5.17 6.71 4.63
N ARG A 37 4.65 6.81 3.40
CA ARG A 37 3.87 5.70 2.79
C ARG A 37 4.75 4.58 2.21
N ARG A 38 5.82 4.23 2.93
CA ARG A 38 6.74 3.15 2.56
C ARG A 38 5.97 1.83 2.49
N VAL A 39 6.24 1.05 1.45
CA VAL A 39 5.66 -0.30 1.30
C VAL A 39 6.20 -1.19 2.43
N ILE A 40 5.30 -1.86 3.15
CA ILE A 40 5.69 -2.87 4.15
C ILE A 40 5.43 -4.28 3.63
N GLY A 41 6.08 -5.27 4.24
CA GLY A 41 5.90 -6.68 3.93
C GLY A 41 5.38 -7.45 5.13
N ILE A 42 4.33 -8.23 4.94
CA ILE A 42 3.81 -9.16 5.95
C ILE A 42 4.07 -10.58 5.45
N VAL A 43 4.85 -11.36 6.21
CA VAL A 43 5.13 -12.76 5.88
C VAL A 43 4.21 -13.64 6.71
N VAL A 44 3.28 -14.33 6.06
CA VAL A 44 2.28 -15.20 6.67
C VAL A 44 2.64 -16.65 6.35
N ALA A 45 2.84 -17.48 7.36
CA ALA A 45 3.25 -18.86 7.11
C ALA A 45 2.81 -19.81 8.23
N HIS A 46 2.92 -21.11 7.96
CA HIS A 46 2.67 -22.15 8.94
C HIS A 46 3.69 -22.12 10.07
N GLY A 47 3.18 -22.15 11.31
CA GLY A 47 3.98 -22.16 12.52
C GLY A 47 5.05 -21.06 12.55
N ARG A 48 6.30 -21.45 12.78
CA ARG A 48 7.41 -20.48 12.96
C ARG A 48 8.13 -20.10 11.67
N LEU A 49 7.69 -20.57 10.50
CA LEU A 49 8.38 -20.35 9.23
C LEU A 49 8.56 -18.86 8.91
N ALA A 50 7.50 -18.05 9.05
CA ALA A 50 7.55 -16.61 8.81
C ALA A 50 8.61 -15.93 9.68
N HIS A 51 8.67 -16.29 10.96
CA HIS A 51 9.64 -15.75 11.92
C HIS A 51 11.08 -16.15 11.56
N GLY A 52 11.28 -17.40 11.13
CA GLY A 52 12.58 -17.88 10.68
C GLY A 52 13.08 -17.13 9.44
N LEU A 53 12.21 -16.95 8.44
CA LEU A 53 12.53 -16.20 7.23
C LEU A 53 12.87 -14.74 7.54
N VAL A 54 12.04 -14.02 8.30
CA VAL A 54 12.32 -12.62 8.66
C VAL A 54 13.59 -12.51 9.51
N SER A 55 13.84 -13.46 10.42
CA SER A 55 15.09 -13.50 11.19
C SER A 55 16.31 -13.68 10.29
N ALA A 56 16.25 -14.56 9.28
CA ALA A 56 17.33 -14.74 8.32
C ALA A 56 17.59 -13.47 7.49
N VAL A 57 16.53 -12.79 7.02
CA VAL A 57 16.66 -11.51 6.31
C VAL A 57 17.30 -10.46 7.19
N LYS A 58 16.88 -10.31 8.44
CA LYS A 58 17.48 -9.36 9.40
C LYS A 58 18.97 -9.61 9.59
N ARG A 59 19.40 -10.87 9.65
CA ARG A 59 20.83 -11.22 9.74
C ARG A 59 21.65 -10.84 8.50
N ILE A 60 21.04 -10.90 7.32
CA ILE A 60 21.71 -10.62 6.04
C ILE A 60 21.71 -9.12 5.71
N ALA A 61 20.54 -8.48 5.82
CA ALA A 61 20.31 -7.10 5.37
C ALA A 61 20.40 -6.04 6.48
N GLY A 62 20.51 -6.44 7.75
CA GLY A 62 20.57 -5.53 8.88
C GLY A 62 19.30 -4.69 9.05
N GLY A 63 19.45 -3.41 9.37
CA GLY A 63 18.35 -2.50 9.72
C GLY A 63 17.32 -2.23 8.62
N GLY A 64 17.61 -2.58 7.35
CA GLY A 64 16.62 -2.48 6.26
C GLY A 64 15.43 -3.43 6.42
N ALA A 65 15.57 -4.49 7.22
CA ALA A 65 14.57 -5.54 7.37
C ALA A 65 13.43 -5.20 8.34
N GLU A 66 13.41 -4.01 8.96
CA GLU A 66 12.33 -3.59 9.89
C GLU A 66 10.98 -3.38 9.21
N ILE A 67 10.95 -3.30 7.88
CA ILE A 67 9.72 -3.23 7.08
C ILE A 67 9.02 -4.61 6.94
N LEU A 68 9.66 -5.70 7.38
CA LEU A 68 9.11 -7.05 7.33
C LEU A 68 8.52 -7.46 8.68
N ARG A 69 7.26 -7.90 8.65
CA ARG A 69 6.50 -8.32 9.83
C ARG A 69 6.09 -9.79 9.69
N PRO A 70 6.57 -10.70 10.55
CA PRO A 70 6.18 -12.11 10.49
C PRO A 70 4.82 -12.34 11.16
N LEU A 71 4.02 -13.25 10.62
CA LEU A 71 2.73 -13.71 11.13
C LEU A 71 2.62 -15.24 11.01
N SER A 72 2.33 -15.89 12.13
CA SER A 72 1.98 -17.33 12.15
C SER A 72 0.48 -17.48 11.95
N ASN A 73 0.06 -18.56 11.29
CA ASN A 73 -1.34 -18.95 11.23
C ASN A 73 -1.80 -19.83 12.42
N GLU A 74 -0.90 -20.18 13.35
CA GLU A 74 -1.22 -21.08 14.46
C GLU A 74 -2.36 -20.53 15.32
N GLY A 75 -3.41 -21.35 15.47
CA GLY A 75 -4.57 -21.01 16.29
C GLY A 75 -5.50 -19.95 15.68
N LEU A 76 -5.30 -19.57 14.42
CA LEU A 76 -6.12 -18.57 13.73
C LEU A 76 -6.94 -19.22 12.62
N SER A 77 -8.22 -18.86 12.54
CA SER A 77 -9.06 -19.09 11.38
C SER A 77 -8.59 -18.21 10.19
N PRO A 78 -9.00 -18.54 8.95
CA PRO A 78 -8.70 -17.70 7.79
C PRO A 78 -9.19 -16.25 7.94
N GLU A 79 -10.35 -16.05 8.56
CA GLU A 79 -10.94 -14.74 8.82
C GLU A 79 -10.10 -13.95 9.83
N GLU A 80 -9.75 -14.56 10.97
CA GLU A 80 -8.89 -13.94 11.99
C GLU A 80 -7.49 -13.61 11.44
N LEU A 81 -6.97 -14.47 10.57
CA LEU A 81 -5.70 -14.23 9.89
C LEU A 81 -5.80 -13.00 8.98
N CYS A 82 -6.95 -12.82 8.33
CA CYS A 82 -7.20 -11.67 7.48
C CYS A 82 -7.31 -10.37 8.28
N ASP A 83 -8.05 -10.38 9.38
CA ASP A 83 -8.16 -9.24 10.29
C ASP A 83 -6.78 -8.86 10.82
N ARG A 84 -5.95 -9.86 11.18
CA ARG A 84 -4.59 -9.62 11.66
C ARG A 84 -3.69 -9.01 10.60
N ILE A 85 -3.83 -9.41 9.34
CA ILE A 85 -3.11 -8.81 8.21
C ILE A 85 -3.53 -7.34 8.05
N GLU A 86 -4.81 -7.01 8.16
CA GLU A 86 -5.31 -5.63 8.07
C GLU A 86 -4.75 -4.75 9.20
N GLU A 87 -4.82 -5.24 10.44
CA GLU A 87 -4.24 -4.56 11.60
C GLU A 87 -2.74 -4.30 11.42
N MET A 88 -2.01 -5.32 10.97
CA MET A 88 -0.57 -5.21 10.73
C MET A 88 -0.26 -4.34 9.52
N ALA A 89 -1.16 -4.20 8.54
CA ALA A 89 -0.99 -3.28 7.42
C ALA A 89 -1.11 -1.83 7.89
N ALA A 90 -1.99 -1.54 8.85
CA ALA A 90 -2.19 -0.21 9.44
C ALA A 90 -2.33 0.91 8.38
N GLY A 91 -2.99 0.61 7.26
CA GLY A 91 -3.19 1.55 6.15
C GLY A 91 -1.99 1.74 5.21
N HIS A 92 -0.84 1.09 5.44
CA HIS A 92 0.31 1.14 4.54
C HIS A 92 0.08 0.29 3.28
N PRO A 93 0.63 0.70 2.11
CA PRO A 93 0.78 -0.20 0.97
C PRO A 93 1.54 -1.46 1.40
N THR A 94 1.01 -2.64 1.11
CA THR A 94 1.48 -3.89 1.72
C THR A 94 1.65 -5.00 0.71
N LEU A 95 2.79 -5.70 0.78
CA LEU A 95 2.97 -7.01 0.16
C LEU A 95 2.72 -8.10 1.20
N VAL A 96 1.76 -8.98 0.94
CA VAL A 96 1.45 -10.13 1.79
C VAL A 96 2.08 -11.36 1.17
N PHE A 97 3.08 -11.92 1.82
CA PHE A 97 3.81 -13.10 1.39
C PHE A 97 3.26 -14.34 2.08
N SER A 98 2.88 -15.38 1.34
CA SER A 98 2.53 -16.68 1.90
C SER A 98 3.57 -17.75 1.58
N ASP A 99 3.81 -18.66 2.52
CA ASP A 99 4.63 -19.86 2.30
C ASP A 99 4.07 -20.74 1.18
N LEU A 100 2.75 -20.89 1.15
CA LEU A 100 2.03 -21.64 0.13
C LEU A 100 0.90 -20.78 -0.44
N GLY A 101 0.76 -20.78 -1.77
CA GLY A 101 -0.34 -20.06 -2.46
C GLY A 101 -1.72 -20.68 -2.24
N THR A 102 -1.82 -21.77 -1.47
CA THR A 102 -3.04 -22.50 -1.15
C THR A 102 -3.17 -22.67 0.37
N GLY A 103 -4.28 -23.25 0.83
CA GLY A 103 -4.58 -23.37 2.26
C GLY A 103 -5.01 -22.04 2.89
N SER A 104 -5.10 -22.00 4.22
CA SER A 104 -5.58 -20.82 4.97
C SER A 104 -4.71 -19.58 4.76
N CYS A 105 -3.38 -19.74 4.74
CA CYS A 105 -2.44 -18.63 4.50
C CYS A 105 -2.62 -18.02 3.10
N GLY A 106 -2.67 -18.85 2.06
CA GLY A 106 -2.89 -18.40 0.69
C GLY A 106 -4.26 -17.77 0.50
N PHE A 107 -5.32 -18.40 1.03
CA PHE A 107 -6.68 -17.88 0.97
C PHE A 107 -6.79 -16.51 1.67
N ALA A 108 -6.31 -16.38 2.91
CA ALA A 108 -6.36 -15.13 3.65
C ALA A 108 -5.56 -14.03 2.92
N ALA A 109 -4.34 -14.33 2.45
CA ALA A 109 -3.55 -13.38 1.70
C ALA A 109 -4.29 -12.86 0.45
N HIS A 110 -4.89 -13.76 -0.34
CA HIS A 110 -5.65 -13.39 -1.54
C HIS A 110 -6.96 -12.67 -1.22
N ALA A 111 -7.71 -13.12 -0.23
CA ALA A 111 -8.97 -12.51 0.20
C ALA A 111 -8.75 -11.07 0.66
N CYS A 112 -7.74 -10.85 1.52
CA CYS A 112 -7.40 -9.53 2.04
C CYS A 112 -6.89 -8.54 0.98
N CYS A 113 -6.45 -9.01 -0.18
CA CYS A 113 -5.97 -8.16 -1.27
C CYS A 113 -7.03 -7.87 -2.35
N ARG A 114 -8.14 -8.64 -2.40
CA ARG A 114 -9.04 -8.67 -3.57
C ARG A 114 -9.65 -7.30 -3.91
N ASP A 115 -9.99 -6.51 -2.90
CA ASP A 115 -10.65 -5.21 -3.07
C ASP A 115 -9.77 -4.02 -2.63
N ASN A 116 -8.48 -4.25 -2.38
CA ASN A 116 -7.54 -3.21 -1.96
C ASN A 116 -6.35 -3.08 -2.93
N ARG A 117 -6.38 -2.03 -3.77
CA ARG A 117 -5.33 -1.75 -4.77
C ARG A 117 -3.96 -1.42 -4.16
N ALA A 118 -3.90 -1.11 -2.87
CA ALA A 118 -2.65 -0.89 -2.15
C ALA A 118 -2.02 -2.19 -1.61
N ARG A 119 -2.68 -3.35 -1.82
CA ARG A 119 -2.18 -4.65 -1.36
C ARG A 119 -1.94 -5.63 -2.51
N VAL A 120 -0.90 -6.43 -2.38
CA VAL A 120 -0.57 -7.49 -3.34
C VAL A 120 -0.20 -8.75 -2.58
N ALA A 121 -0.86 -9.86 -2.91
CA ALA A 121 -0.55 -11.18 -2.37
C ALA A 121 0.46 -11.91 -3.25
N VAL A 122 1.46 -12.54 -2.64
CA VAL A 122 2.47 -13.37 -3.32
C VAL A 122 2.65 -14.67 -2.55
N GLY A 123 2.41 -15.81 -3.20
CA GLY A 123 2.63 -17.13 -2.61
C GLY A 123 3.99 -17.74 -2.98
N GLY A 124 4.45 -18.69 -2.17
CA GLY A 124 5.72 -19.39 -2.38
C GLY A 124 6.94 -18.59 -1.92
N VAL A 125 6.80 -17.82 -0.83
CA VAL A 125 7.85 -16.94 -0.35
C VAL A 125 9.15 -17.69 -0.05
N ASN A 126 10.27 -17.11 -0.48
CA ASN A 126 11.60 -17.59 -0.16
C ASN A 126 12.54 -16.44 0.20
N LEU A 127 13.74 -16.77 0.68
CA LEU A 127 14.70 -15.78 1.17
C LEU A 127 15.14 -14.76 0.09
N PRO A 128 15.49 -15.15 -1.15
CA PRO A 128 15.78 -14.23 -2.25
C PRO A 128 14.67 -13.21 -2.55
N MET A 129 13.40 -13.64 -2.49
CA MET A 129 12.26 -12.73 -2.62
C MET A 129 12.30 -11.64 -1.55
N LEU A 130 12.42 -12.03 -0.27
CA LEU A 130 12.40 -11.07 0.84
C LEU A 130 13.59 -10.10 0.81
N LEU A 131 14.78 -10.57 0.42
CA LEU A 131 15.95 -9.71 0.23
C LEU A 131 15.72 -8.70 -0.91
N THR A 132 15.17 -9.16 -2.03
CA THR A 132 14.83 -8.29 -3.16
C THR A 132 13.82 -7.20 -2.76
N PHE A 133 12.84 -7.55 -1.92
CA PHE A 133 11.89 -6.60 -1.36
C PHE A 133 12.58 -5.57 -0.45
N VAL A 134 13.42 -6.01 0.49
CA VAL A 134 14.13 -5.12 1.42
C VAL A 134 15.04 -4.12 0.71
N TYR A 135 15.67 -4.52 -0.40
CA TYR A 135 16.55 -3.65 -1.19
C TYR A 135 15.82 -2.85 -2.28
N ALA A 136 14.48 -2.91 -2.37
CA ALA A 136 13.75 -2.18 -3.40
C ALA A 136 13.54 -0.69 -3.03
N GLU A 137 13.99 0.22 -3.89
CA GLU A 137 13.73 1.66 -3.79
C GLU A 137 12.42 2.06 -4.52
N ARG A 138 11.28 1.44 -4.18
CA ARG A 138 9.99 1.72 -4.85
C ARG A 138 8.82 1.81 -3.90
N ASP A 139 7.86 2.66 -4.25
CA ASP A 139 6.64 2.90 -3.45
C ASP A 139 5.42 2.13 -3.95
N ARG A 140 5.54 1.35 -5.04
CA ARG A 140 4.41 0.65 -5.68
C ARG A 140 4.52 -0.87 -5.51
N PRO A 141 3.66 -1.50 -4.68
CA PRO A 141 3.70 -2.94 -4.38
C PRO A 141 3.73 -3.83 -5.63
N GLY A 142 2.93 -3.51 -6.65
CA GLY A 142 2.84 -4.31 -7.87
C GLY A 142 4.11 -4.33 -8.72
N GLU A 143 4.90 -3.26 -8.72
CA GLU A 143 6.17 -3.21 -9.45
C GLU A 143 7.27 -3.98 -8.70
N ILE A 144 7.28 -3.90 -7.37
CA ILE A 144 8.19 -4.66 -6.52
C ILE A 144 7.89 -6.16 -6.62
N ALA A 145 6.61 -6.54 -6.61
CA ALA A 145 6.16 -7.93 -6.67
C ALA A 145 6.69 -8.68 -7.89
N ARG A 146 6.68 -8.06 -9.08
CA ARG A 146 7.16 -8.73 -10.32
C ARG A 146 8.64 -9.06 -10.23
N LYS A 147 9.47 -8.05 -9.96
CA LYS A 147 10.93 -8.21 -9.82
C LYS A 147 11.29 -9.25 -8.76
N MET A 148 10.56 -9.21 -7.65
CA MET A 148 10.76 -10.13 -6.55
C MET A 148 10.42 -11.58 -6.93
N VAL A 149 9.28 -11.81 -7.60
CA VAL A 149 8.87 -13.15 -8.05
C VAL A 149 9.86 -13.72 -9.08
N GLU A 150 10.35 -12.90 -9.99
CA GLU A 150 11.40 -13.27 -10.94
C GLU A 150 12.67 -13.71 -10.20
N CYS A 151 13.22 -12.85 -9.33
CA CYS A 151 14.41 -13.19 -8.54
C CYS A 151 14.22 -14.44 -7.67
N GLY A 152 13.05 -14.60 -7.08
CA GLY A 152 12.70 -15.76 -6.26
C GLY A 152 12.70 -17.07 -7.03
N ARG A 153 12.30 -17.06 -8.31
CA ARG A 153 12.33 -18.24 -9.19
C ARG A 153 13.74 -18.53 -9.66
N ASP A 154 14.47 -17.51 -10.10
CA ASP A 154 15.83 -17.65 -10.63
C ASP A 154 16.82 -18.16 -9.58
N ALA A 155 16.55 -17.89 -8.30
CA ALA A 155 17.37 -18.38 -7.20
C ALA A 155 17.14 -19.87 -6.85
N ILE A 156 16.17 -20.54 -7.47
CA ILE A 156 15.97 -21.98 -7.30
C ILE A 156 16.95 -22.70 -8.24
N SER A 157 18.06 -23.13 -7.66
CA SER A 157 19.12 -23.85 -8.38
C SER A 157 19.32 -25.25 -7.81
N PHE A 158 19.84 -26.15 -8.63
CA PHE A 158 20.43 -27.41 -8.19
C PHE A 158 21.90 -27.45 -8.64
N GLY A 159 22.74 -28.12 -7.87
CA GLY A 159 24.08 -28.51 -8.29
C GLY A 159 24.20 -30.02 -8.15
N ALA A 160 24.58 -30.71 -9.23
CA ALA A 160 25.10 -32.07 -9.08
C ALA A 160 26.51 -31.93 -8.49
N GLY A 161 26.80 -32.64 -7.40
CA GLY A 161 28.17 -32.76 -6.94
C GLY A 161 28.94 -33.60 -7.94
N ASP A 162 30.03 -33.07 -8.47
CA ASP A 162 31.10 -33.88 -9.06
C ASP A 162 31.91 -34.55 -7.95
#